data_AF-A0A2M8DTQ5-F1
#
_entry.id   AF-A0A2M8DTQ5-F1
#
_cell.length_a   1.000
_cell.length_b   1.000
_cell.length_c   1.000
_cell.angle_alpha   90.00
_cell.angle_beta   90.00
_cell.angle_gamma   90.00
#
_symmetry.space_group_name_H-M   'P 1'
#
loop_
_entity.id
_entity.type
_entity.pdbx_description
1 polymer ?
#
loop_
_entity_poly.entity_id
_entity_poly.type
_entity_poly.pdbx_seq_one_letter_code
_entity_poly.pdbx_strand_id
1 'polypeptide(L)'
;LLQRIGATETVADGLFFPDTYNFSSGSSDLRVLQRAYQLMQQHLAGAWEQRAADLPLASPYQALILASIVEKETGREEDRAMIAAVFINRLRLGMRLQTDPTVIYGLGERFDGNLRRRDLIADTPYNTYTRSGLPPTPISLPGLASLQAVTHPAPSKALYFVAKGDGSSKFSNSLSEHNKAVNRYQIK
;
A
#
# COMPACT_ATOMS: atom_id res chain seq x y z
N LEU A 1 5.87 -18.68 -14.29
CA LEU A 1 5.45 -17.45 -15.02
C LEU A 1 6.50 -16.35 -14.90
N LEU A 2 6.79 -15.86 -13.69
CA LEU A 2 7.75 -14.77 -13.42
C LEU A 2 9.13 -14.95 -14.08
N GLN A 3 9.72 -16.14 -13.96
CA GLN A 3 10.99 -16.46 -14.64
C GLN A 3 10.91 -16.31 -16.17
N ARG A 4 9.76 -16.61 -16.79
CA ARG A 4 9.58 -16.52 -18.25
C ARG A 4 9.52 -15.07 -18.75
N ILE A 5 9.19 -14.12 -17.87
CA ILE A 5 9.16 -12.69 -18.18
C ILE A 5 10.43 -11.97 -17.69
N GLY A 6 11.39 -12.71 -17.11
CA GLY A 6 12.66 -12.17 -16.60
C GLY A 6 12.58 -11.56 -15.21
N ALA A 7 11.53 -11.84 -14.43
CA ALA A 7 11.41 -11.34 -13.07
C ALA A 7 12.26 -12.16 -12.08
N THR A 8 12.90 -11.46 -11.14
CA THR A 8 13.74 -12.08 -10.09
C THR A 8 12.97 -12.38 -8.81
N GLU A 9 11.82 -11.72 -8.63
CA GLU A 9 10.94 -11.88 -7.48
C GLU A 9 10.19 -13.22 -7.52
N THR A 10 9.77 -13.70 -6.35
CA THR A 10 9.08 -14.98 -6.20
C THR A 10 7.56 -14.86 -6.13
N VAL A 11 7.05 -13.67 -5.80
CA VAL A 11 5.60 -13.39 -5.66
C VAL A 11 5.20 -12.31 -6.64
N ALA A 12 4.11 -12.57 -7.39
CA ALA A 12 3.66 -11.77 -8.51
C ALA A 12 2.98 -10.45 -8.11
N ASP A 13 2.41 -10.38 -6.91
CA ASP A 13 1.66 -9.23 -6.44
C ASP A 13 2.50 -7.96 -6.41
N GLY A 14 1.91 -6.87 -6.90
CA GLY A 14 2.54 -5.56 -7.06
C GLY A 14 3.52 -5.44 -8.22
N LEU A 15 3.90 -6.52 -8.91
CA LEU A 15 4.96 -6.45 -9.93
C LEU A 15 4.51 -5.97 -11.30
N PHE A 16 3.21 -5.83 -11.54
CA PHE A 16 2.66 -5.49 -12.85
C PHE A 16 1.97 -4.12 -12.80
N PHE A 17 2.35 -3.21 -13.70
CA PHE A 17 1.79 -1.87 -13.70
C PHE A 17 0.34 -1.87 -14.19
N PRO A 18 -0.60 -1.23 -13.47
CA PRO A 18 -1.99 -1.15 -13.91
C PRO A 18 -2.14 -0.04 -14.97
N ASP A 19 -2.23 -0.44 -16.23
CA ASP A 19 -2.40 0.48 -17.37
C ASP A 19 -3.23 -0.19 -18.48
N THR A 20 -3.57 0.58 -19.51
CA THR A 20 -4.24 0.11 -20.71
C THR A 20 -3.22 -0.49 -21.68
N TYR A 21 -3.24 -1.81 -21.82
CA TYR A 21 -2.36 -2.54 -22.73
C TYR A 21 -3.06 -2.88 -24.04
N ASN A 22 -2.65 -2.22 -25.13
CA ASN A 22 -3.11 -2.55 -26.47
C ASN A 22 -2.27 -3.70 -27.06
N PHE A 23 -2.94 -4.71 -27.63
CA PHE A 23 -2.33 -5.87 -28.27
C PHE A 23 -3.17 -6.35 -29.47
N SER A 24 -2.52 -6.98 -30.44
CA SER A 24 -3.19 -7.55 -31.62
C SER A 24 -3.77 -8.93 -31.32
N SER A 25 -4.80 -9.34 -32.07
CA SER A 25 -5.33 -10.72 -32.00
C SER A 25 -4.21 -11.75 -32.22
N GLY A 26 -4.19 -12.80 -31.41
CA GLY A 26 -3.14 -13.82 -31.42
C GLY A 26 -1.86 -13.45 -30.63
N SER A 27 -1.81 -12.29 -29.98
CA SER A 27 -0.68 -11.94 -29.09
C SER A 27 -0.62 -12.88 -27.89
N SER A 28 0.59 -13.26 -27.47
CA SER A 28 0.79 -14.03 -26.24
C SER A 28 0.56 -13.16 -25.00
N ASP A 29 -0.22 -13.71 -24.07
CA ASP A 29 -0.36 -13.26 -22.68
C ASP A 29 0.98 -12.90 -22.01
N LEU A 30 2.03 -13.69 -22.23
CA LEU A 30 3.37 -13.44 -21.69
C LEU A 30 3.95 -12.12 -22.16
N ARG A 31 3.70 -11.70 -23.40
CA ARG A 31 4.21 -10.42 -23.91
C ARG A 31 3.53 -9.25 -23.21
N VAL A 32 2.23 -9.37 -22.93
CA VAL A 32 1.49 -8.36 -22.17
C VAL A 32 2.01 -8.27 -20.74
N LEU A 33 2.18 -9.41 -20.08
CA LEU A 33 2.73 -9.47 -18.72
C LEU A 33 4.17 -8.97 -18.63
N GLN A 34 5.01 -9.31 -19.60
CA GLN A 34 6.39 -8.82 -19.65
C GLN A 34 6.43 -7.31 -19.81
N ARG A 35 5.59 -6.73 -20.67
CA ARG A 35 5.46 -5.27 -20.82
C ARG A 35 4.99 -4.61 -19.52
N ALA A 36 3.98 -5.18 -18.86
CA ALA A 36 3.46 -4.66 -17.61
C ALA A 36 4.47 -4.72 -16.46
N TYR A 37 5.28 -5.79 -16.41
CA TYR A 37 6.39 -5.93 -15.47
C TYR A 37 7.48 -4.89 -15.71
N GLN A 38 7.95 -4.76 -16.95
CA GLN A 38 8.97 -3.78 -17.31
C GLN A 38 8.53 -2.35 -17.00
N LEU A 39 7.27 -2.02 -17.28
CA LEU A 39 6.71 -0.71 -17.00
C LEU A 39 6.65 -0.43 -15.49
N MET A 40 6.28 -1.41 -14.67
CA MET A 40 6.33 -1.28 -13.21
C MET A 40 7.76 -1.00 -12.74
N GLN A 41 8.74 -1.78 -13.21
CA GLN A 41 10.13 -1.60 -12.80
C GLN A 41 10.69 -0.23 -13.22
N GLN A 42 10.30 0.27 -14.40
CA GLN A 42 10.68 1.63 -14.84
C GLN A 42 10.07 2.71 -13.93
N HIS A 43 8.78 2.65 -13.66
CA HIS A 43 8.12 3.63 -12.79
C HIS A 43 8.64 3.58 -11.35
N LEU A 44 8.85 2.38 -10.82
CA LEU A 44 9.40 2.18 -9.48
C LEU A 44 10.82 2.71 -9.38
N ALA A 45 11.69 2.41 -10.36
CA ALA A 45 13.05 2.93 -10.41
C ALA A 45 13.08 4.45 -10.47
N GLY A 46 12.27 5.07 -11.35
CA GLY A 46 12.20 6.52 -11.46
C GLY A 46 11.68 7.20 -10.18
N ALA A 47 10.62 6.66 -9.57
CA ALA A 47 10.12 7.17 -8.30
C ALA A 47 11.16 7.02 -7.17
N TRP A 48 11.88 5.89 -7.15
CA TRP A 48 12.91 5.63 -6.15
C TRP A 48 14.15 6.50 -6.30
N GLU A 49 14.58 6.79 -7.52
CA GLU A 49 15.72 7.66 -7.79
C GLU A 49 15.45 9.09 -7.29
N GLN A 50 14.22 9.57 -7.48
CA GLN A 50 13.82 10.93 -7.09
C GLN A 50 13.39 11.04 -5.62
N ARG A 51 13.31 9.92 -4.88
CA ARG A 51 12.71 9.86 -3.54
C ARG A 51 13.27 10.89 -2.55
N ALA A 52 12.46 11.23 -1.56
CA ALA A 52 12.89 12.01 -0.41
C ALA A 52 14.07 11.34 0.34
N ALA A 53 15.03 12.13 0.81
CA ALA A 53 16.30 11.63 1.36
C ALA A 53 16.15 10.79 2.65
N ASP A 54 15.12 11.06 3.47
CA ASP A 54 14.96 10.47 4.81
C ASP A 54 13.73 9.54 4.92
N LEU A 55 13.67 8.56 4.01
CA LEU A 55 12.65 7.51 4.05
C LEU A 55 13.16 6.30 4.84
N PRO A 56 12.36 5.74 5.78
CA PRO A 56 12.66 4.50 6.49
C PRO A 56 12.40 3.26 5.61
N LEU A 57 12.81 3.31 4.35
CA LEU A 57 12.66 2.23 3.37
C LEU A 57 14.06 1.87 2.85
N ALA A 58 14.40 0.58 2.87
CA ALA A 58 15.73 0.11 2.52
C ALA A 58 15.92 -0.13 1.02
N SER A 59 14.82 -0.28 0.26
CA SER A 59 14.88 -0.66 -1.15
C SER A 59 13.66 -0.18 -1.95
N PRO A 60 13.75 -0.11 -3.29
CA PRO A 60 12.59 0.12 -4.15
C PRO A 60 11.47 -0.89 -3.89
N TYR A 61 11.81 -2.15 -3.62
CA TYR A 61 10.80 -3.17 -3.32
C TYR A 61 10.01 -2.86 -2.04
N GLN A 62 10.64 -2.31 -1.00
CA GLN A 62 9.90 -1.84 0.19
C GLN A 62 8.99 -0.65 -0.12
N ALA A 63 9.39 0.25 -1.01
CA ALA A 63 8.51 1.30 -1.51
C ALA A 63 7.31 0.71 -2.27
N LEU A 64 7.52 -0.32 -3.09
CA LEU A 64 6.45 -1.01 -3.79
C LEU A 64 5.44 -1.68 -2.83
N ILE A 65 5.93 -2.34 -1.78
CA ILE A 65 5.08 -2.92 -0.73
C ILE A 65 4.21 -1.82 -0.11
N LEU A 66 4.82 -0.73 0.33
CA LEU A 66 4.08 0.36 0.96
C LEU A 66 3.10 1.03 -0.01
N ALA A 67 3.48 1.20 -1.29
CA ALA A 67 2.61 1.77 -2.31
C ALA A 67 1.35 0.92 -2.51
N SER A 68 1.49 -0.42 -2.48
CA SER A 68 0.33 -1.33 -2.59
C SER A 68 -0.64 -1.23 -1.42
N ILE A 69 -0.16 -0.85 -0.23
CA ILE A 69 -0.99 -0.58 0.95
C ILE A 69 -1.70 0.76 0.79
N VAL A 70 -0.95 1.81 0.42
CA VAL A 70 -1.50 3.16 0.19
C VAL A 70 -2.57 3.13 -0.91
N GLU A 71 -2.36 2.38 -1.99
CA GLU A 71 -3.34 2.18 -3.07
C GLU A 71 -4.68 1.68 -2.54
N LYS A 72 -4.65 0.72 -1.60
CA LYS A 72 -5.87 0.12 -1.02
C LYS A 72 -6.56 0.99 0.02
N GLU A 73 -5.83 1.89 0.68
CA GLU A 73 -6.35 2.82 1.68
C GLU A 73 -6.87 4.13 1.09
N THR A 74 -6.46 4.47 -0.14
CA THR A 74 -6.80 5.76 -0.75
C THR A 74 -8.23 5.76 -1.25
N GLY A 75 -9.13 6.44 -0.54
CA GLY A 75 -10.48 6.75 -1.03
C GLY A 75 -10.50 7.96 -1.98
N ARG A 76 -9.76 9.02 -1.64
CA ARG A 76 -9.63 10.27 -2.42
C ARG A 76 -8.18 10.55 -2.76
N GLU A 77 -7.94 10.99 -3.99
CA GLU A 77 -6.58 11.22 -4.49
C GLU A 77 -5.80 12.23 -3.66
N GLU A 78 -6.48 13.25 -3.13
CA GLU A 78 -5.86 14.30 -2.34
C GLU A 78 -5.34 13.81 -0.98
N ASP A 79 -5.90 12.73 -0.45
CA ASP A 79 -5.47 12.15 0.83
C ASP A 79 -4.24 11.24 0.69
N ARG A 80 -3.93 10.77 -0.52
CA ARG A 80 -2.92 9.72 -0.78
C ARG A 80 -1.55 10.05 -0.19
N ALA A 81 -1.06 11.27 -0.40
CA ALA A 81 0.24 11.72 0.10
C ALA A 81 0.26 11.81 1.65
N MET A 82 -0.88 12.13 2.27
CA MET A 82 -1.02 12.17 3.73
C MET A 82 -1.13 10.77 4.34
N ILE A 83 -1.82 9.83 3.68
CA ILE A 83 -1.87 8.42 4.07
C ILE A 83 -0.45 7.82 4.03
N ALA A 84 0.29 8.06 2.94
CA ALA A 84 1.68 7.65 2.83
C ALA A 84 2.55 8.23 3.97
N ALA A 85 2.37 9.51 4.31
CA ALA A 85 3.07 10.15 5.42
C ALA A 85 2.78 9.46 6.77
N VAL A 86 1.53 9.07 7.04
CA VAL A 86 1.18 8.33 8.27
C VAL A 86 1.95 7.01 8.37
N PHE A 87 1.94 6.20 7.31
CA PHE A 87 2.64 4.92 7.35
C PHE A 87 4.15 5.08 7.44
N ILE A 88 4.75 6.03 6.71
CA ILE A 88 6.18 6.35 6.81
C ILE A 88 6.54 6.78 8.24
N ASN A 89 5.73 7.63 8.87
CA ASN A 89 5.96 8.06 10.25
C ASN A 89 5.86 6.90 11.24
N ARG A 90 4.88 6.01 11.05
CA ARG A 90 4.75 4.79 11.87
C ARG A 90 5.97 3.88 11.73
N LEU A 91 6.43 3.63 10.50
CA LEU A 91 7.65 2.84 10.25
C LEU A 91 8.86 3.46 10.94
N ARG A 92 9.04 4.78 10.85
CA ARG A 92 10.14 5.50 11.50
C ARG A 92 10.14 5.33 13.03
N LEU A 93 8.96 5.23 13.64
CA LEU A 93 8.79 5.06 15.09
C LEU A 93 8.72 3.59 15.53
N GLY A 94 8.85 2.62 14.61
CA GLY A 94 8.64 1.20 14.91
C GLY A 94 7.20 0.86 15.32
N MET A 95 6.25 1.75 15.02
CA MET A 95 4.83 1.55 15.26
C MET A 95 4.25 0.60 14.21
N ARG A 96 3.37 -0.31 14.63
CA ARG A 96 2.63 -1.20 13.73
C ARG A 96 1.78 -0.40 12.74
N LEU A 97 1.69 -0.87 11.49
CA LEU A 97 0.94 -0.16 10.45
C LEU A 97 -0.57 -0.22 10.68
N GLN A 98 -1.09 -1.36 11.16
CA GLN A 98 -2.51 -1.55 11.52
C GLN A 98 -3.48 -1.13 10.41
N THR A 99 -3.39 -1.80 9.27
CA THR A 99 -4.19 -1.51 8.08
C THR A 99 -4.97 -2.75 7.64
N ASP A 100 -6.29 -2.60 7.49
CA ASP A 100 -7.23 -3.69 7.20
C ASP A 100 -6.94 -4.42 5.88
N PRO A 101 -6.62 -3.73 4.75
CA PRO A 101 -6.22 -4.37 3.51
C PRO A 101 -5.15 -5.46 3.64
N THR A 102 -4.18 -5.29 4.56
CA THR A 102 -3.13 -6.29 4.77
C THR A 102 -3.65 -7.55 5.45
N VAL A 103 -4.60 -7.40 6.38
CA VAL A 103 -5.27 -8.54 7.02
C VAL A 103 -6.15 -9.27 6.02
N ILE A 104 -6.93 -8.53 5.23
CA ILE A 104 -7.79 -9.07 4.17
C ILE A 104 -6.96 -9.88 3.16
N TYR A 105 -5.84 -9.33 2.70
CA TYR A 105 -4.92 -10.04 1.79
C TYR A 105 -4.38 -11.32 2.44
N GLY A 106 -3.98 -11.28 3.72
CA GLY A 106 -3.51 -12.46 4.45
C GLY A 106 -4.58 -13.53 4.73
N LEU A 107 -5.86 -13.16 4.73
CA LEU A 107 -6.97 -14.12 4.82
C LEU A 107 -7.19 -14.88 3.51
N GLY A 108 -6.92 -14.25 2.36
CA GLY A 108 -7.13 -14.83 1.04
C GLY A 108 -8.57 -15.27 0.82
N GLU A 109 -8.76 -16.49 0.30
CA GLU A 109 -10.09 -17.06 0.02
C GLU A 109 -11.00 -17.22 1.25
N ARG A 110 -10.45 -17.16 2.47
CA ARG A 110 -11.26 -17.21 3.70
C ARG A 110 -12.01 -15.91 3.99
N PHE A 111 -11.68 -14.82 3.29
CA PHE A 111 -12.36 -13.55 3.46
C PHE A 111 -13.75 -13.60 2.82
N ASP A 112 -14.78 -13.57 3.66
CA ASP A 112 -16.19 -13.64 3.25
C ASP A 112 -16.82 -12.25 3.01
N GLY A 113 -15.99 -11.22 2.88
CA GLY A 113 -16.43 -9.82 2.75
C GLY A 113 -16.61 -9.10 4.09
N ASN A 114 -16.54 -9.80 5.23
CA ASN A 114 -16.70 -9.19 6.55
C ASN A 114 -15.47 -9.40 7.44
N LEU A 115 -14.72 -8.31 7.67
CA LEU A 115 -13.55 -8.32 8.54
C LEU A 115 -13.98 -8.22 10.00
N ARG A 116 -13.67 -9.26 10.78
CA ARG A 116 -14.09 -9.36 12.19
C ARG A 116 -12.91 -9.15 13.13
N ARG A 117 -13.21 -8.84 14.39
CA ARG A 117 -12.19 -8.68 15.44
C ARG A 117 -11.25 -9.89 15.56
N ARG A 118 -11.77 -11.12 15.39
CA ARG A 118 -10.97 -12.35 15.43
C ARG A 118 -9.88 -12.37 14.35
N ASP A 119 -10.14 -11.77 13.20
CA ASP A 119 -9.22 -11.74 12.07
C ASP A 119 -8.10 -10.73 12.34
N LEU A 120 -8.42 -9.59 12.97
CA LEU A 120 -7.45 -8.56 13.36
C LEU A 120 -6.43 -9.07 14.40
N ILE A 121 -6.82 -10.01 15.27
CA ILE A 121 -5.94 -10.57 16.30
C ILE A 121 -5.25 -11.88 15.87
N ALA A 122 -5.68 -12.49 14.76
CA ALA A 122 -5.10 -13.73 14.26
C ALA A 122 -3.74 -13.44 13.61
N ASP A 123 -2.68 -14.09 14.09
CA ASP A 123 -1.34 -13.83 13.58
C ASP A 123 -1.11 -14.45 12.19
N THR A 124 -0.78 -13.61 11.20
CA THR A 124 -0.40 -14.04 9.84
C THR A 124 0.76 -13.19 9.33
N PRO A 125 1.55 -13.65 8.34
CA PRO A 125 2.69 -12.87 7.83
C PRO A 125 2.31 -11.46 7.32
N TYR A 126 1.06 -11.28 6.89
CA TYR A 126 0.55 -10.01 6.38
C TYR A 126 -0.18 -9.18 7.43
N ASN A 127 -0.49 -9.72 8.61
CA ASN A 127 -1.27 -8.99 9.61
C ASN A 127 -0.43 -7.91 10.31
N THR A 128 -0.59 -6.68 9.84
CA THR A 128 0.08 -5.49 10.41
C THR A 128 -0.50 -5.01 11.74
N TYR A 129 -1.52 -5.69 12.30
CA TYR A 129 -1.97 -5.49 13.68
C TYR A 129 -1.15 -6.32 14.69
N THR A 130 -0.61 -7.47 14.27
CA THR A 130 0.18 -8.36 15.12
C THR A 130 1.68 -8.19 14.88
N ARG A 131 2.08 -7.90 13.64
CA ARG A 131 3.49 -7.73 13.23
C ARG A 131 3.85 -6.25 12.99
N SER A 132 5.07 -5.88 13.38
CA SER A 132 5.64 -4.56 13.08
C SER A 132 6.37 -4.55 11.73
N GLY A 133 6.50 -3.37 11.12
CA GLY A 133 7.14 -3.21 9.82
C GLY A 133 6.20 -3.47 8.64
N LEU A 134 6.80 -3.67 7.47
CA LEU A 134 6.08 -3.99 6.22
C LEU A 134 5.70 -5.48 6.16
N PRO A 135 4.60 -5.85 5.49
CA PRO A 135 4.33 -7.25 5.13
C PRO A 135 5.40 -7.79 4.15
N PRO A 136 5.47 -9.11 3.94
CA PRO A 136 6.54 -9.71 3.14
C PRO A 136 6.50 -9.35 1.65
N THR A 137 5.33 -9.02 1.11
CA THR A 137 5.12 -8.66 -0.31
C THR A 137 4.07 -7.57 -0.46
N PRO A 138 3.95 -6.95 -1.65
CA PRO A 138 2.82 -6.11 -1.99
C PRO A 138 1.50 -6.89 -1.87
N ILE A 139 0.40 -6.16 -1.63
CA ILE A 139 -0.95 -6.70 -1.45
C ILE A 139 -1.94 -6.29 -2.56
N SER A 140 -1.46 -5.53 -3.55
CA SER A 140 -2.23 -5.00 -4.68
C SER A 140 -1.29 -4.55 -5.80
N LEU A 141 -1.85 -4.13 -6.94
CA LEU A 141 -1.11 -3.48 -8.04
C LEU A 141 -1.19 -1.95 -7.88
N PRO A 142 -0.15 -1.27 -7.34
CA PRO A 142 -0.20 0.17 -7.14
C PRO A 142 -0.04 0.94 -8.46
N GLY A 143 -0.74 2.06 -8.58
CA GLY A 143 -0.52 3.02 -9.66
C GLY A 143 0.67 3.95 -9.41
N LEU A 144 1.01 4.75 -10.43
CA LEU A 144 2.11 5.72 -10.36
C LEU A 144 1.94 6.72 -9.21
N ALA A 145 0.72 7.19 -8.95
CA ALA A 145 0.43 8.13 -7.88
C ALA A 145 0.76 7.55 -6.49
N SER A 146 0.55 6.24 -6.28
CA SER A 146 0.89 5.56 -5.02
C SER A 146 2.40 5.36 -4.87
N LEU A 147 3.10 5.03 -5.96
CA LEU A 147 4.57 4.99 -5.98
C LEU A 147 5.18 6.37 -5.65
N GLN A 148 4.62 7.44 -6.22
CA GLN A 148 5.04 8.81 -5.93
C GLN A 148 4.72 9.21 -4.50
N ALA A 149 3.53 8.89 -3.98
CA ALA A 149 3.14 9.25 -2.61
C ALA A 149 4.05 8.62 -1.55
N VAL A 150 4.53 7.39 -1.73
CA VAL A 150 5.42 6.75 -0.76
C VAL A 150 6.88 7.18 -0.87
N THR A 151 7.30 7.61 -2.06
CA THR A 151 8.65 8.16 -2.30
C THR A 151 8.73 9.65 -2.00
N HIS A 152 7.59 10.34 -2.00
CA HIS A 152 7.44 11.77 -1.72
C HIS A 152 6.20 12.01 -0.84
N PRO A 153 6.21 11.54 0.42
CA PRO A 153 5.07 11.72 1.30
C PRO A 153 4.85 13.19 1.65
N ALA A 154 3.62 13.54 2.04
CA ALA A 154 3.32 14.88 2.52
C ALA A 154 4.17 15.23 3.76
N PRO A 155 4.63 16.49 3.91
CA PRO A 155 5.40 16.93 5.08
C PRO A 155 4.48 17.04 6.31
N SER A 156 4.25 15.91 6.98
CA SER A 156 3.30 15.79 8.08
C SER A 156 3.85 14.93 9.21
N LYS A 157 3.40 15.21 10.44
CA LYS A 157 3.68 14.41 11.64
C LYS A 157 2.52 13.49 12.02
N ALA A 158 1.51 13.39 11.17
CA ALA A 158 0.33 12.57 11.44
C ALA A 158 0.74 11.10 11.66
N LEU A 159 0.10 10.48 12.64
CA LEU A 159 0.27 9.07 13.00
C LEU A 159 -1.03 8.28 12.87
N TYR A 160 -2.15 8.95 12.66
CA TYR A 160 -3.46 8.35 12.60
C TYR A 160 -4.30 9.03 11.53
N PHE A 161 -5.20 8.27 10.93
CA PHE A 161 -6.25 8.80 10.07
C PHE A 161 -7.54 8.02 10.30
N VAL A 162 -8.68 8.66 10.02
CA VAL A 162 -10.00 8.02 10.04
C VAL A 162 -10.84 8.62 8.91
N ALA A 163 -11.63 7.80 8.22
CA ALA A 163 -12.55 8.26 7.20
C ALA A 163 -13.63 9.17 7.81
N LYS A 164 -13.99 10.25 7.11
CA LYS A 164 -15.07 11.18 7.52
C LYS A 164 -16.46 10.75 7.03
N GLY A 165 -16.54 9.76 6.15
CA GLY A 165 -17.78 9.29 5.52
C GLY A 165 -18.14 9.95 4.18
N ASP A 166 -17.45 11.04 3.81
CA ASP A 166 -17.58 11.74 2.50
C ASP A 166 -16.49 11.33 1.50
N GLY A 167 -15.80 10.23 1.78
CA GLY A 167 -14.62 9.75 1.05
C GLY A 167 -13.30 10.40 1.47
N SER A 168 -13.31 11.50 2.23
CA SER A 168 -12.09 12.12 2.76
C SER A 168 -11.70 11.57 4.13
N SER A 169 -10.48 11.88 4.57
CA SER A 169 -9.89 11.44 5.82
C SER A 169 -9.62 12.61 6.78
N LYS A 170 -9.70 12.33 8.09
CA LYS A 170 -9.20 13.21 9.15
C LYS A 170 -7.90 12.64 9.70
N PHE A 171 -6.80 13.37 9.48
CA PHE A 171 -5.48 13.05 10.00
C PHE A 171 -5.27 13.64 11.41
N SER A 172 -4.54 12.91 12.25
CA SER A 172 -4.27 13.29 13.65
C SER A 172 -2.84 12.91 14.05
N ASN A 173 -2.23 13.72 14.92
CA ASN A 173 -0.86 13.52 15.39
C ASN A 173 -0.81 12.67 16.67
N SER A 174 -1.92 12.60 17.43
CA SER A 174 -2.00 11.84 18.67
C SER A 174 -3.21 10.91 18.71
N LEU A 175 -3.14 9.90 19.58
CA LEU A 175 -4.24 8.96 19.82
C LEU A 175 -5.48 9.66 20.40
N SER A 176 -5.28 10.68 21.26
CA SER A 176 -6.41 11.43 21.83
C SER A 176 -7.18 12.21 20.75
N GLU A 177 -6.47 12.88 19.84
CA GLU A 177 -7.08 13.54 18.68
C GLU A 177 -7.79 12.54 17.76
N HIS A 178 -7.15 11.39 17.50
CA HIS A 178 -7.75 10.34 16.70
C HIS A 178 -9.05 9.82 17.32
N ASN A 179 -9.08 9.51 18.61
CA ASN A 179 -10.28 9.02 19.29
C ASN A 179 -11.43 10.05 19.25
N LYS A 180 -11.10 11.35 19.39
CA LYS A 180 -12.10 12.43 19.19
C LYS A 180 -12.64 12.46 17.76
N ALA A 181 -11.77 12.25 16.76
CA ALA A 181 -12.20 12.17 15.36
C ALA A 181 -13.06 10.93 15.09
N VAL A 182 -12.70 9.76 15.63
CA VAL A 182 -13.50 8.53 15.54
C VAL A 182 -14.89 8.74 16.11
N ASN A 183 -14.99 9.30 17.33
CA ASN A 183 -16.28 9.60 17.95
C ASN A 183 -17.13 10.58 17.13
N ARG A 184 -16.49 11.50 16.39
CA ARG A 184 -17.18 12.50 15.57
C ARG A 184 -17.68 11.94 14.24
N TYR A 185 -16.93 11.05 13.60
CA TYR A 185 -17.18 10.63 12.22
C TYR A 185 -17.73 9.20 12.08
N GLN A 186 -17.43 8.31 13.03
CA GLN A 186 -17.76 6.88 12.92
C GLN A 186 -18.87 6.42 13.88
N ILE A 187 -18.99 7.09 15.04
CA ILE A 187 -20.01 6.74 16.03
C ILE A 187 -21.21 7.67 15.81
N LYS A 188 -22.32 7.10 15.35
CA LYS A 188 -23.64 7.74 15.35
C LYS A 188 -24.39 7.41 16.62
#